data_AF-A0A951LUN3-F1
#
_entry.id   AF-A0A951LUN3-F1
#
_cell.length_a   1.000
_cell.length_b   1.000
_cell.length_c   1.000
_cell.angle_alpha   90.00
_cell.angle_beta   90.00
_cell.angle_gamma   90.00
#
_symmetry.space_group_name_H-M   'P 1'
#
loop_
_entity.id
_entity.type
_entity.pdbx_description
1 polymer ?
#
loop_
_entity_poly.entity_id
_entity_poly.type
_entity_poly.pdbx_seq_one_letter_code
_entity_poly.pdbx_strand_id
1 'polypeptide(L)'
;MADHGTVEYATAPGNDYPAHEGTYEGFLHFAFTGLLHVVNLCFGLATGGVMGHWGWATIIFVLAALGGVFGMLNGTRTPSYVAFVLCFLIFAVNGLSGAGAH
;
A
#
# COMPACT_ATOMS: atom_id res chain seq x y z
N MET A 1 -18.78 -32.43 20.71
CA MET A 1 -18.26 -31.05 20.71
C MET A 1 -17.64 -30.84 22.07
N ALA A 2 -16.33 -30.58 22.13
CA ALA A 2 -15.68 -30.30 23.41
C ALA A 2 -16.20 -28.96 23.92
N ASP A 3 -16.68 -28.94 25.17
CA ASP A 3 -17.11 -27.73 25.85
C ASP A 3 -15.88 -26.83 26.04
N HIS A 4 -15.76 -25.81 25.19
CA HIS A 4 -14.70 -24.81 25.29
C HIS A 4 -15.14 -23.85 26.40
N GLY A 5 -14.68 -24.12 27.63
CA GLY A 5 -14.94 -23.28 28.79
C GLY A 5 -14.74 -21.79 28.50
N THR A 6 -15.43 -20.95 29.26
CA THR A 6 -15.43 -19.47 29.19
C THR A 6 -14.11 -18.93 28.65
N VAL A 7 -14.18 -18.17 27.55
CA VAL A 7 -13.05 -17.64 26.77
C VAL A 7 -12.13 -16.80 27.66
N GLU A 8 -11.21 -17.45 28.38
CA GLU A 8 -10.37 -16.83 29.41
C GLU A 8 -9.08 -16.22 28.83
N TYR A 9 -8.91 -16.26 27.50
CA TYR A 9 -7.68 -15.81 26.83
C TYR A 9 -7.35 -14.34 27.10
N ALA A 10 -8.36 -13.47 27.24
CA ALA A 10 -8.13 -12.04 27.50
C ALA A 10 -7.52 -11.77 28.89
N THR A 11 -7.82 -12.60 29.88
CA THR A 11 -7.41 -12.43 31.29
C THR A 11 -6.42 -13.50 31.76
N ALA A 12 -5.96 -14.38 30.87
CA ALA A 12 -5.00 -15.42 31.19
C ALA A 12 -3.71 -14.79 31.78
N PRO A 13 -3.19 -15.29 32.90
CA PRO A 13 -1.93 -14.81 33.47
C PRO A 13 -0.81 -14.87 32.43
N GLY A 14 -0.23 -13.71 32.09
CA GLY A 14 0.82 -13.58 31.07
C GLY A 14 0.36 -13.15 29.68
N ASN A 15 -0.95 -12.95 29.44
CA ASN A 15 -1.45 -12.36 28.20
C ASN A 15 -1.35 -10.82 28.24
N ASP A 16 -0.40 -10.25 27.49
CA ASP A 16 -0.32 -8.80 27.24
C ASP A 16 -1.14 -8.44 25.99
N TYR A 17 -2.45 -8.35 26.17
CA TYR A 17 -3.39 -8.00 25.10
C TYR A 17 -3.10 -6.63 24.47
N PRO A 18 -2.78 -5.56 25.25
CA PRO A 18 -2.38 -4.28 24.67
C PRO A 18 -1.18 -4.37 23.73
N ALA A 19 -0.14 -5.12 24.06
CA ALA A 19 1.03 -5.30 23.18
C ALA A 19 0.68 -6.06 21.89
N HIS A 20 -0.21 -7.06 21.99
CA HIS A 20 -0.70 -7.80 20.83
C HIS A 20 -1.49 -6.89 19.86
N GLU A 21 -2.39 -6.05 20.39
CA GLU A 21 -3.17 -5.10 19.60
C GLU A 21 -2.27 -4.08 18.89
N GLY A 22 -1.29 -3.49 19.59
CA GLY A 22 -0.35 -2.55 18.98
C GLY A 22 0.48 -3.17 17.84
N THR A 23 0.89 -4.43 17.98
CA THR A 23 1.59 -5.15 16.91
C THR A 23 0.67 -5.41 15.71
N TYR A 24 -0.58 -5.78 15.96
CA TYR A 24 -1.57 -6.01 14.90
C TYR A 24 -1.87 -4.73 14.11
N GLU A 25 -2.05 -3.59 14.80
CA GLU A 25 -2.21 -2.30 14.15
C GLU A 25 -1.00 -1.93 13.27
N GLY A 26 0.21 -2.15 13.80
CA GLY A 26 1.46 -1.99 13.06
C GLY A 26 1.54 -2.86 11.81
N PHE A 27 1.16 -4.14 11.93
CA PHE A 27 1.10 -5.07 10.80
C PHE A 27 0.10 -4.61 9.73
N LEU A 28 -1.11 -4.21 10.14
CA LEU A 28 -2.12 -3.69 9.22
C LEU A 28 -1.63 -2.44 8.48
N HIS A 29 -0.96 -1.53 9.19
CA HIS A 29 -0.38 -0.34 8.58
C HIS A 29 0.74 -0.70 7.57
N PHE A 30 1.66 -1.58 7.95
CA PHE A 30 2.72 -2.05 7.07
C PHE A 30 2.17 -2.76 5.82
N ALA A 31 1.25 -3.71 6.00
CA ALA A 31 0.65 -4.45 4.90
C ALA A 31 -0.10 -3.52 3.94
N PHE A 32 -0.85 -2.55 4.47
CA PHE A 32 -1.58 -1.58 3.65
C PHE A 32 -0.66 -0.68 2.83
N THR A 33 0.32 -0.05 3.49
CA THR A 33 1.28 0.85 2.83
C THR A 33 2.16 0.10 1.82
N GLY A 34 2.60 -1.11 2.17
CA GLY A 34 3.36 -1.99 1.29
C GLY A 34 2.57 -2.42 0.05
N LEU A 35 1.29 -2.78 0.21
CA LEU A 35 0.44 -3.14 -0.92
C LEU A 35 0.26 -1.97 -1.91
N LEU A 36 -0.04 -0.76 -1.40
CA LEU A 36 -0.13 0.43 -2.25
C LEU A 36 1.19 0.75 -2.96
N HIS A 37 2.32 0.55 -2.27
CA HIS A 37 3.63 0.74 -2.88
C HIS A 37 3.83 -0.21 -4.06
N VAL A 38 3.54 -1.51 -3.90
CA VAL A 38 3.64 -2.50 -4.99
C VAL A 38 2.71 -2.15 -6.16
N VAL A 39 1.47 -1.74 -5.88
CA VAL A 39 0.52 -1.31 -6.93
C VAL A 39 1.07 -0.12 -7.73
N ASN A 40 1.70 0.85 -7.07
CA ASN A 40 2.33 1.97 -7.75
C ASN A 40 3.52 1.54 -8.63
N LEU A 41 4.30 0.55 -8.19
CA LEU A 41 5.35 -0.03 -9.04
C LEU A 41 4.76 -0.70 -10.28
N CYS A 42 3.64 -1.42 -10.14
CA CYS A 42 2.92 -1.99 -11.28
C CYS A 42 2.44 -0.91 -12.27
N PHE A 43 1.94 0.23 -11.80
CA PHE A 43 1.61 1.37 -12.66
C PHE A 43 2.83 1.90 -13.41
N GLY A 44 3.98 2.02 -12.74
CA GLY A 44 5.23 2.47 -13.36
C GLY A 44 5.71 1.49 -14.43
N LEU A 45 5.71 0.19 -14.12
CA LEU A 45 6.10 -0.86 -15.05
C LEU A 45 5.14 -0.98 -16.24
N ALA A 46 3.83 -0.84 -16.04
CA ALA A 46 2.88 -0.79 -17.14
C ALA A 46 3.12 0.44 -18.03
N THR A 47 3.38 1.60 -17.42
CA THR A 47 3.66 2.84 -18.15
C THR A 47 4.95 2.79 -18.96
N GLY A 48 6.04 2.29 -18.38
CA GLY A 48 7.32 2.19 -19.08
C GLY A 48 7.41 0.97 -19.99
N GLY A 49 7.14 -0.21 -19.43
CA GLY A 49 7.36 -1.49 -20.09
C GLY A 49 6.28 -1.90 -21.09
N VAL A 50 5.02 -1.52 -20.87
CA VAL A 50 3.92 -1.87 -21.79
C VAL A 50 3.61 -0.72 -22.74
N MET A 51 3.51 0.52 -22.23
CA MET A 51 3.17 1.70 -23.05
C MET A 51 4.40 2.39 -23.67
N GLY A 52 5.62 2.04 -23.27
CA GLY A 52 6.86 2.65 -23.78
C GLY A 52 7.17 4.04 -23.21
N HIS A 53 6.37 4.55 -22.26
CA HIS A 53 6.44 5.91 -21.75
C HIS A 53 7.38 6.02 -20.53
N TRP A 54 8.66 5.69 -20.72
CA TRP A 54 9.64 5.63 -19.62
C TRP A 54 9.83 6.93 -18.84
N GLY A 55 9.69 8.10 -19.48
CA GLY A 55 9.76 9.39 -18.79
C GLY A 55 8.68 9.54 -17.70
N TRP A 56 7.44 9.13 -18.01
CA TRP A 56 6.35 9.12 -17.03
C TRP A 56 6.51 8.00 -15.98
N ALA A 57 7.03 6.85 -16.38
CA ALA A 57 7.32 5.76 -15.47
C ALA A 57 8.33 6.17 -14.37
N THR A 58 9.38 6.94 -14.72
CA THR A 58 10.34 7.47 -13.74
C THR A 58 9.65 8.34 -12.70
N ILE A 59 8.72 9.21 -13.10
CA ILE A 59 7.95 10.06 -12.17
C ILE A 59 7.12 9.19 -11.23
N ILE A 60 6.45 8.16 -11.75
CA ILE A 60 5.68 7.20 -10.93
C ILE A 60 6.59 6.53 -9.90
N PHE A 61 7.78 6.05 -10.27
CA PHE A 61 8.69 5.40 -9.32
C PHE A 61 9.17 6.32 -8.21
N VAL A 62 9.46 7.59 -8.52
CA VAL A 62 9.84 8.59 -7.51
C VAL A 62 8.67 8.83 -6.55
N LEU A 63 7.45 9.05 -7.05
CA LEU A 63 6.27 9.25 -6.21
C LEU A 63 5.94 8.02 -5.36
N ALA A 64 6.08 6.81 -5.93
CA ALA A 64 5.88 5.56 -5.23
C ALA A 64 6.88 5.39 -4.08
N ALA A 65 8.15 5.71 -4.30
CA ALA A 65 9.20 5.66 -3.29
C ALA A 65 8.92 6.68 -2.16
N LEU A 66 8.61 7.93 -2.50
CA LEU A 66 8.29 8.96 -1.51
C LEU A 66 7.05 8.57 -0.69
N GLY A 67 5.95 8.18 -1.34
CA GLY A 67 4.72 7.79 -0.65
C GLY A 67 4.85 6.52 0.19
N GLY A 68 5.69 5.57 -0.24
CA GLY A 68 6.02 4.37 0.52
C GLY A 68 6.85 4.70 1.76
N VAL A 69 7.96 5.42 1.60
CA VAL A 69 8.85 5.81 2.70
C VAL A 69 8.12 6.67 3.72
N PHE A 70 7.45 7.75 3.30
CA PHE A 70 6.72 8.61 4.22
C PHE A 70 5.49 7.93 4.82
N GLY A 71 4.85 7.00 4.11
CA GLY A 71 3.74 6.21 4.64
C GLY A 71 4.19 5.25 5.75
N MET A 72 5.35 4.62 5.60
CA MET A 72 5.90 3.72 6.61
C MET A 72 6.38 4.46 7.87
N LEU A 73 6.97 5.65 7.71
CA LEU A 73 7.63 6.35 8.81
C LEU A 73 6.71 7.21 9.69
N ASN A 74 5.56 7.67 9.19
CA ASN A 74 4.77 8.70 9.88
C ASN A 74 3.53 8.19 10.63
N GLY A 75 3.33 6.87 10.78
CA GLY A 75 2.14 6.29 11.44
C GLY A 75 0.79 6.60 10.75
N THR A 76 0.80 7.38 9.68
CA THR A 76 -0.36 7.76 8.88
C THR A 76 -0.28 7.15 7.48
N ARG A 77 -1.43 6.73 6.95
CA ARG A 77 -1.57 6.17 5.60
C ARG A 77 -1.72 7.25 4.52
N THR A 78 -1.88 8.52 4.91
CA THR A 78 -2.11 9.65 3.98
C THR A 78 -1.08 9.74 2.86
N PRO A 79 0.24 9.64 3.10
CA PRO A 79 1.24 9.73 2.03
C PRO A 79 1.09 8.61 0.98
N SER A 80 0.72 7.40 1.41
CA SER A 80 0.51 6.26 0.51
C SER A 80 -0.74 6.44 -0.35
N TYR A 81 -1.83 6.98 0.21
CA TYR A 81 -3.02 7.35 -0.57
C TYR A 81 -2.72 8.42 -1.63
N VAL A 82 -2.01 9.48 -1.23
CA VAL A 82 -1.64 10.57 -2.14
C VAL A 82 -0.78 10.04 -3.29
N ALA A 83 0.25 9.25 -2.98
CA ALA A 83 1.08 8.64 -4.02
C ALA A 83 0.28 7.71 -4.92
N PHE A 84 -0.62 6.88 -4.36
CA PHE A 84 -1.49 6.02 -5.16
C PHE A 84 -2.33 6.82 -6.17
N VAL A 85 -3.02 7.87 -5.71
CA VAL A 85 -3.87 8.69 -6.59
C VAL A 85 -3.04 9.34 -7.69
N LEU A 86 -1.89 9.93 -7.35
CA LEU A 86 -1.03 10.58 -8.34
C LEU A 86 -0.47 9.58 -9.37
N CYS A 87 0.04 8.44 -8.91
CA CYS A 87 0.56 7.39 -9.79
C CYS A 87 -0.53 6.81 -10.69
N PHE A 88 -1.72 6.57 -10.13
CA PHE A 88 -2.88 6.10 -10.89
C PHE A 88 -3.29 7.09 -11.97
N LEU A 89 -3.36 8.39 -11.66
CA LEU A 89 -3.73 9.41 -12.63
C LEU A 89 -2.72 9.50 -13.79
N ILE A 90 -1.41 9.46 -13.49
CA ILE A 90 -0.37 9.45 -14.52
C ILE A 90 -0.53 8.20 -15.41
N PHE A 91 -0.68 7.02 -14.81
CA PHE A 91 -0.91 5.77 -15.53
C PHE A 91 -2.16 5.84 -16.42
N ALA A 92 -3.30 6.28 -15.86
CA ALA A 92 -4.58 6.32 -16.55
C ALA A 92 -4.55 7.29 -17.74
N VAL A 93 -3.99 8.49 -17.58
CA VAL A 93 -3.87 9.47 -18.68
C VAL A 93 -3.01 8.91 -19.80
N ASN A 94 -1.89 8.27 -19.49
CA ASN A 94 -1.01 7.67 -20.48
C ASN A 94 -1.66 6.47 -21.20
N GLY A 95 -2.44 5.65 -20.49
CA GLY A 95 -3.18 4.53 -21.08
C GLY A 95 -4.34 4.98 -21.96
N LEU A 96 -5.08 6.02 -21.55
CA LEU A 96 -6.21 6.55 -22.30
C LEU A 96 -5.76 7.32 -23.55
N SER A 97 -4.61 8.01 -23.48
CA SER A 97 -4.07 8.76 -24.62
C SER A 97 -3.69 7.85 -25.81
N GLY A 98 -3.36 6.58 -25.56
CA GLY A 98 -3.11 5.59 -26.60
C GLY A 98 -4.37 4.90 -27.16
N ALA A 99 -5.49 4.94 -26.44
CA ALA A 99 -6.70 4.17 -26.77
C ALA A 99 -7.58 4.82 -27.86
N GLY A 100 -7.37 6.10 -28.18
CA GLY A 100 -8.17 6.85 -29.18
C GLY A 100 -7.57 6.88 -30.59
N ALA A 101 -6.46 6.19 -30.84
CA ALA A 101 -5.69 6.29 -32.10
C ALA A 101 -5.98 5.14 -33.11
N HIS A 102 -7.07 4.39 -32.92
CA HIS A 102 -7.48 3.27 -33.78
C HIS A 102 -8.89 3.47 -34.34
#